data_AF-A0A520D6H8-F1
#
_entry.id   AF-A0A520D6H8-F1
#
_cell.length_a   1.000
_cell.length_b   1.000
_cell.length_c   1.000
_cell.angle_alpha   90.00
_cell.angle_beta   90.00
_cell.angle_gamma   90.00
#
_symmetry.space_group_name_H-M   'P 1'
#
loop_
_entity.id
_entity.type
_entity.pdbx_description
1 polymer ?
#
loop_
_entity_poly.entity_id
_entity_poly.type
_entity_poly.pdbx_seq_one_letter_code
_entity_poly.pdbx_strand_id
1 'polypeptide(L)'
;MNPRAASIGFVAALGLLATSLAAHAVQDCEIAGTAVNPANGDTTRGRTGLMRCRNRDSGELQREQELRDGSFVGVVRHYSAGRIARD
;
A
#
# COMPACT_ATOMS: atom_id res chain seq x y z
N MET A 1 -49.86 -37.84 29.17
CA MET A 1 -50.51 -36.51 29.22
C MET A 1 -49.47 -35.45 28.91
N ASN A 2 -49.75 -34.63 27.90
CA ASN A 2 -48.98 -33.49 27.34
C ASN A 2 -48.92 -32.29 28.32
N PRO A 3 -48.29 -31.12 27.99
CA PRO A 3 -47.33 -30.77 26.92
C PRO A 3 -46.16 -29.86 27.38
N ARG A 4 -45.16 -29.57 26.52
CA ARG A 4 -44.79 -28.19 26.06
C ARG A 4 -43.36 -28.05 25.50
N ALA A 5 -43.32 -27.49 24.29
CA ALA A 5 -42.33 -26.55 23.71
C ALA A 5 -40.85 -27.01 23.67
N ALA A 6 -40.33 -27.41 22.51
CA ALA A 6 -39.89 -26.54 21.41
C ALA A 6 -38.82 -25.51 21.83
N SER A 7 -37.56 -25.78 21.45
CA SER A 7 -36.53 -24.76 21.23
C SER A 7 -35.41 -25.38 20.40
N ILE A 8 -35.59 -25.35 19.08
CA ILE A 8 -34.55 -25.64 18.10
C ILE A 8 -33.54 -24.50 18.20
N GLY A 9 -32.47 -24.69 18.96
CA GLY A 9 -31.36 -23.75 19.08
C GLY A 9 -30.45 -23.88 17.86
N PHE A 10 -30.77 -23.14 16.80
CA PHE A 10 -29.95 -22.95 15.62
C PHE A 10 -28.68 -22.16 16.01
N VAL A 11 -27.60 -22.86 16.41
CA VAL A 11 -26.29 -22.22 16.61
C VAL A 11 -25.72 -21.95 15.22
N ALA A 12 -26.04 -20.76 14.71
CA ALA A 12 -25.57 -20.25 13.44
C ALA A 12 -24.04 -20.21 13.43
N ALA A 13 -23.45 -20.94 12.47
CA ALA A 13 -22.05 -20.83 12.10
C ALA A 13 -21.77 -19.42 11.55
N LEU A 14 -21.34 -18.50 12.42
CA LEU A 14 -20.92 -17.15 12.05
C LEU A 14 -19.39 -17.10 11.93
N GLY A 15 -18.84 -17.92 11.04
CA GLY A 15 -17.43 -17.93 10.69
C GLY A 15 -17.27 -17.50 9.24
N LEU A 16 -17.32 -16.20 8.94
CA LEU A 16 -16.91 -15.69 7.64
C LEU A 16 -16.58 -14.19 7.71
N LEU A 17 -15.37 -13.86 7.21
CA LEU A 17 -14.95 -12.58 6.64
C LEU A 17 -14.34 -11.54 7.60
N ALA A 18 -13.24 -11.91 8.27
CA ALA A 18 -12.19 -10.94 8.57
C ALA A 18 -11.39 -10.67 7.26
N THR A 19 -11.99 -9.95 6.31
CA THR A 19 -11.23 -9.41 5.17
C THR A 19 -10.39 -8.27 5.72
N SER A 20 -9.10 -8.50 5.89
CA SER A 20 -8.11 -7.46 6.16
C SER A 20 -8.25 -6.37 5.10
N LEU A 21 -8.80 -5.21 5.45
CA LEU A 21 -8.67 -4.02 4.64
C LEU A 21 -7.19 -3.66 4.64
N ALA A 22 -6.44 -4.15 3.65
CA ALA A 22 -5.12 -3.64 3.36
C ALA A 22 -5.34 -2.19 2.91
N ALA A 23 -5.20 -1.25 3.84
CA ALA A 23 -5.15 0.16 3.51
C ALA A 23 -3.92 0.36 2.62
N HIS A 24 -4.14 0.36 1.30
CA HIS A 24 -3.13 0.79 0.34
C HIS A 24 -2.92 2.29 0.58
N ALA A 25 -2.05 2.61 1.54
CA ALA A 25 -1.72 3.97 1.88
C ALA A 25 -1.29 4.71 0.62
N VAL A 26 -2.04 5.75 0.27
CA VAL A 26 -1.78 6.52 -0.94
C VAL A 26 -0.43 7.19 -0.80
N GLN A 27 0.43 7.01 -1.80
CA GLN A 27 1.77 7.57 -1.82
C GLN A 27 1.84 8.73 -2.80
N ASP A 28 2.46 9.83 -2.37
CA ASP A 28 2.84 10.91 -3.25
C ASP A 28 4.32 10.76 -3.61
N CYS A 29 4.59 10.67 -4.92
CA CYS A 29 5.92 10.47 -5.46
C CYS A 29 6.39 11.71 -6.20
N GLU A 30 7.68 12.00 -6.10
CA GLU A 30 8.32 13.11 -6.78
C GLU A 30 9.69 12.71 -7.34
N ILE A 31 10.10 13.36 -8.42
CA ILE A 31 11.47 13.34 -8.94
C ILE A 31 11.94 14.78 -9.03
N ALA A 32 13.00 15.12 -8.29
CA ALA A 32 13.54 16.48 -8.21
C ALA A 32 12.45 17.55 -7.93
N GLY A 33 11.53 17.27 -7.00
CA GLY A 33 10.43 18.17 -6.61
C GLY A 33 9.24 18.21 -7.57
N THR A 34 9.28 17.45 -8.68
CA THR A 34 8.14 17.35 -9.60
C THR A 34 7.34 16.09 -9.32
N ALA A 35 6.05 16.25 -9.01
CA ALA A 35 5.14 15.14 -8.78
C ALA A 35 5.09 14.16 -9.96
N VAL A 36 5.06 12.86 -9.66
CA VAL A 36 4.94 11.76 -10.61
C VAL A 36 3.99 10.69 -10.06
N ASN A 37 3.38 9.93 -10.95
CA ASN A 37 2.61 8.74 -10.61
C ASN A 37 3.31 7.52 -11.23
N PRO A 38 4.06 6.71 -10.46
CA PRO A 38 4.76 5.55 -11.00
C PRO A 38 3.84 4.45 -11.56
N ALA A 39 2.55 4.46 -11.24
CA ALA A 39 1.55 3.59 -11.87
C ALA A 39 1.07 4.13 -13.24
N ASN A 40 1.40 5.38 -13.57
CA ASN A 40 1.20 5.97 -14.89
C ASN A 40 2.56 6.31 -15.53
N GLY A 41 3.00 5.44 -16.44
CA GLY A 41 4.29 5.55 -17.14
C GLY A 41 4.48 6.84 -17.95
N ASP A 42 3.40 7.56 -18.31
CA ASP A 42 3.52 8.87 -18.96
C ASP A 42 4.21 9.90 -18.05
N THR A 43 4.00 9.80 -16.74
CA THR A 43 4.54 10.79 -15.79
C THR A 43 6.02 10.60 -15.51
N THR A 44 6.57 9.41 -15.76
CA THR A 44 7.99 9.08 -15.59
C THR A 44 8.76 9.06 -16.90
N ARG A 45 8.10 9.04 -18.06
CA ARG A 45 8.74 9.03 -19.39
C ARG A 45 9.83 10.09 -19.52
N GLY A 46 11.02 9.68 -19.97
CA GLY A 46 12.17 10.57 -20.17
C GLY A 46 12.81 11.12 -18.89
N ARG A 47 12.26 10.82 -17.71
CA ARG A 47 12.79 11.34 -16.45
C ARG A 47 13.97 10.52 -15.97
N THR A 48 14.98 11.21 -15.47
CA THR A 48 16.16 10.62 -14.85
C THR A 48 16.37 11.24 -13.48
N GLY A 49 16.72 10.43 -12.49
CA GLY A 49 16.98 10.88 -11.12
C GLY A 49 16.39 9.95 -10.06
N LEU A 50 16.46 10.39 -8.80
CA LEU A 50 15.92 9.63 -7.68
C LEU A 50 14.45 10.00 -7.44
N MET A 51 13.55 9.03 -7.64
CA MET A 51 12.16 9.14 -7.22
C MET A 51 12.04 8.88 -5.73
N ARG A 52 11.35 9.77 -5.02
CA ARG A 52 11.04 9.64 -3.60
C ARG A 52 9.53 9.57 -3.43
N CYS A 53 9.04 8.56 -2.75
CA CYS A 53 7.62 8.40 -2.46
C CYS A 53 7.38 8.47 -0.96
N ARG A 54 6.43 9.32 -0.58
CA ARG A 54 6.03 9.56 0.80
C ARG A 54 4.60 9.10 1.00
N ASN A 55 4.29 8.66 2.21
CA ASN A 55 2.90 8.48 2.61
C ASN A 55 2.22 9.86 2.59
N ARG A 56 1.07 9.97 1.91
CA ARG A 56 0.37 11.24 1.71
C ARG A 56 -0.05 11.89 3.04
N ASP A 57 -0.51 11.10 3.99
CA ASP A 57 -1.12 11.60 5.21
C ASP A 57 -0.07 12.02 6.25
N SER A 58 1.04 11.27 6.34
CA SER A 58 2.10 11.48 7.34
C SER A 58 3.33 12.22 6.79
N GLY A 59 3.51 12.25 5.47
CA GLY A 59 4.72 12.78 4.83
C GLY A 59 5.97 11.90 5.00
N GLU A 60 5.85 10.76 5.69
CA GLU A 60 6.96 9.84 5.91
C GLU A 60 7.48 9.28 4.60
N LEU A 61 8.81 9.26 4.44
CA LEU A 61 9.45 8.60 3.30
C LEU A 61 9.21 7.08 3.40
N GLN A 62 8.71 6.49 2.31
CA GLN A 62 8.35 5.08 2.24
C GLN A 62 9.17 4.34 1.17
N ARG A 63 9.54 5.02 0.08
CA ARG A 63 10.30 4.41 -1.02
C ARG A 63 11.24 5.41 -1.69
N GLU A 64 12.45 4.94 -2.01
CA GLU A 64 13.33 5.58 -2.97
C GLU A 64 13.72 4.62 -4.10
N GLN A 65 13.68 5.11 -5.33
CA GLN A 65 13.98 4.34 -6.53
C GLN A 65 14.66 5.23 -7.57
N GLU A 66 15.74 4.74 -8.18
CA GLU A 66 16.39 5.44 -9.29
C GLU A 66 15.64 5.21 -10.60
N LEU A 67 15.53 6.27 -11.41
CA LEU A 67 15.06 6.22 -12.78
C LEU A 67 16.13 6.71 -13.74
N ARG A 68 16.18 6.08 -14.91
CA ARG A 68 16.99 6.50 -16.05
C ARG A 68 16.14 6.41 -17.32
N ASP A 69 15.93 7.55 -17.97
CA ASP A 69 15.08 7.68 -19.16
C ASP A 69 13.69 7.06 -18.98
N GLY A 70 13.08 7.27 -17.81
CA GLY A 70 11.78 6.74 -17.41
C GLY A 70 11.76 5.26 -17.02
N SER A 71 12.87 4.54 -17.16
CA SER A 71 13.02 3.16 -16.68
C SER A 71 13.45 3.14 -15.22
N PHE A 72 12.80 2.33 -14.39
CA PHE A 72 13.22 2.09 -13.01
C PHE A 72 14.48 1.21 -13.01
N VAL A 73 15.55 1.69 -12.38
CA VAL A 73 16.86 1.04 -12.35
C VAL A 73 17.41 0.97 -10.93
N GLY A 74 18.38 0.08 -10.71
CA GLY A 74 19.08 -0.05 -9.44
C GLY A 74 18.23 -0.67 -8.32
N VAL A 75 18.75 -0.55 -7.09
CA VAL A 75 18.12 -1.12 -5.88
C VAL A 75 17.03 -0.19 -5.35
N VAL A 76 15.88 -0.77 -5.04
CA VAL A 76 14.77 -0.09 -4.36
C VAL A 76 15.08 0.00 -2.87
N ARG A 77 14.91 1.18 -2.26
CA ARG A 77 14.97 1.32 -0.80
C ARG A 77 13.57 1.51 -0.26
N HIS A 78 13.10 0.57 0.52
CA HIS A 78 11.87 0.71 1.30
C HIS A 78 12.20 1.24 2.69
N TYR A 79 11.33 2.08 3.23
CA TYR A 79 11.51 2.69 4.54
C TYR A 79 10.33 2.32 5.44
N SER A 80 10.63 2.09 6.71
CA SER A 80 9.65 1.88 7.78
C SER A 80 10.12 2.61 9.02
N ALA A 81 9.26 3.45 9.62
CA ALA A 81 9.59 4.27 10.78
C ALA A 81 10.93 5.05 10.63
N GLY A 82 11.14 5.65 9.45
CA GLY A 82 12.33 6.44 9.13
C GLY A 82 13.63 5.64 8.91
N ARG A 83 13.58 4.30 8.89
CA ARG A 83 14.74 3.43 8.67
C ARG A 83 14.55 2.62 7.39
N ILE A 84 15.65 2.27 6.72
CA ILE A 84 15.59 1.35 5.58
C ILE A 84 15.12 -0.01 6.09
N ALA A 85 13.97 -0.46 5.59
CA ALA A 85 13.48 -1.81 5.77
C ALA A 85 14.41 -2.76 4.99
N ARG A 86 14.92 -3.78 5.68
CA ARG A 86 15.59 -4.91 5.03
C ARG A 86 14.56 -6.01 4.91
N ASP A 87 14.49 -6.59 3.72
CA ASP A 87 13.80 -7.86 3.49
C ASP A 87 14.53 -9.02 4.19
#